data_AF-A0A0L8J872-F1
#
_entry.id   AF-A0A0L8J872-F1
#
_cell.length_a   1.000
_cell.length_b   1.000
_cell.length_c   1.000
_cell.angle_alpha   90.00
_cell.angle_beta   90.00
_cell.angle_gamma   90.00
#
_symmetry.space_group_name_H-M   'P 1'
#
loop_
_entity.id
_entity.type
_entity.pdbx_description
1 polymer ?
#
loop_
_entity_poly.entity_id
_entity_poly.type
_entity_poly.pdbx_seq_one_letter_code
_entity_poly.pdbx_strand_id
1 'polypeptide(L)'
;MTTKEALVTGFQAFPAGTTEALRDLDPYRFPAALVHDLPEWRPTVCDAMEPDDALPSAPGPADRPSASLDPSDRRRLELHAALTAVGIAPAPGDLDAIADLCRLGDSTLVALRRWIGHAV
;
A
#
# COMPACT_ATOMS: atom_id res chain seq x y z
N MET A 1 -39.33 55.71 9.44
CA MET A 1 -37.98 55.25 9.80
C MET A 1 -38.11 53.79 10.19
N THR A 2 -38.25 52.86 9.26
CA THR A 2 -37.24 52.34 8.31
C THR A 2 -36.14 51.56 9.02
N THR A 3 -36.34 50.25 9.17
CA THR A 3 -35.46 49.20 8.59
C THR A 3 -36.14 47.84 8.67
N LYS A 4 -35.80 47.01 7.70
CA LYS A 4 -36.55 45.89 7.17
C LYS A 4 -35.64 44.68 7.29
N GLU A 5 -35.81 43.85 8.31
CA GLU A 5 -35.01 42.65 8.48
C GLU A 5 -35.80 41.44 7.97
N ALA A 6 -35.68 41.22 6.66
CA ALA A 6 -36.13 40.00 6.01
C ALA A 6 -35.06 38.93 6.23
N LEU A 7 -35.26 38.03 7.19
CA LEU A 7 -34.47 36.81 7.30
C LEU A 7 -35.05 35.75 6.35
N VAL A 8 -34.85 35.96 5.04
CA VAL A 8 -34.99 34.91 4.05
C VAL A 8 -33.65 34.17 3.99
N THR A 9 -33.50 33.16 4.83
CA THR A 9 -32.41 32.19 4.65
C THR A 9 -32.73 31.39 3.40
N GLY A 10 -32.31 31.92 2.26
CA GLY A 10 -32.27 31.19 1.01
C GLY A 10 -31.38 29.97 1.23
N PHE A 11 -31.99 28.79 1.16
CA PHE A 11 -31.25 27.56 0.95
C PHE A 11 -30.57 27.72 -0.42
N GLN A 12 -29.31 28.14 -0.40
CA GLN A 12 -28.47 28.15 -1.58
C GLN A 12 -28.26 26.68 -1.94
N ALA A 13 -29.14 26.17 -2.81
CA ALA A 13 -28.84 24.97 -3.55
C ALA A 13 -27.53 25.26 -4.25
N PHE A 14 -26.47 24.58 -3.83
CA PHE A 14 -25.23 24.55 -4.57
C PHE A 14 -25.62 24.22 -6.02
N PRO A 15 -25.25 25.06 -7.01
CA PRO A 15 -25.41 24.63 -8.38
C PRO A 15 -24.65 23.31 -8.44
N ALA A 16 -25.32 22.26 -8.91
CA ALA A 16 -24.70 20.99 -9.24
C ALA A 16 -23.67 21.30 -10.33
N GLY A 17 -22.52 21.83 -9.91
CA GLY A 17 -21.34 22.03 -10.72
C GLY A 17 -21.05 20.66 -11.25
N THR A 18 -21.27 20.54 -12.56
CA THR A 18 -21.22 19.33 -13.33
C THR A 18 -20.12 18.44 -12.79
N THR A 19 -20.51 17.29 -12.24
CA THR A 19 -19.61 16.32 -11.60
C THR A 19 -18.41 15.93 -12.48
N GLU A 20 -18.45 16.21 -13.79
CA GLU A 20 -17.32 16.16 -14.72
C GLU A 20 -16.12 17.01 -14.26
N ALA A 21 -16.32 18.28 -13.88
CA ALA A 21 -15.23 19.23 -13.68
C ALA A 21 -14.44 18.98 -12.39
N LEU A 22 -15.12 18.50 -11.33
CA LEU A 22 -14.46 18.09 -10.08
C LEU A 22 -13.72 16.75 -10.21
N ARG A 23 -14.12 15.91 -11.18
CA ARG A 23 -13.45 14.64 -11.46
C ARG A 23 -12.13 14.82 -12.20
N ASP A 24 -11.87 15.99 -12.80
CA ASP A 24 -10.63 16.26 -13.56
C ASP A 24 -9.45 16.71 -12.66
N LEU A 25 -9.72 16.95 -11.37
CA LEU A 25 -8.74 17.47 -10.40
C LEU A 25 -8.14 16.42 -9.47
N ASP A 26 -8.53 15.15 -9.61
CA ASP A 26 -7.95 14.07 -8.81
C ASP A 26 -6.60 13.64 -9.41
N PRO A 27 -5.46 13.92 -8.74
CA PRO A 27 -4.12 13.62 -9.26
C PRO A 27 -3.86 12.13 -9.47
N TYR A 28 -4.68 11.27 -8.85
CA TYR A 28 -4.59 9.81 -8.99
C TYR A 28 -5.65 9.23 -9.93
N ARG A 29 -6.46 10.08 -10.57
CA ARG A 29 -7.44 9.63 -11.57
C ARG A 29 -6.78 9.50 -12.92
N PHE A 30 -6.56 8.25 -13.31
CA PHE A 30 -6.26 7.90 -14.69
C PHE A 30 -7.45 8.31 -15.59
N PRO A 31 -7.22 9.00 -16.72
CA PRO A 31 -8.29 9.28 -17.66
C PRO A 31 -8.80 7.95 -18.18
N ALA A 32 -9.98 7.55 -17.73
CA ALA A 32 -10.73 6.48 -18.36
C ALA A 32 -11.15 7.03 -19.73
N ALA A 33 -10.29 6.86 -20.73
CA ALA A 33 -10.68 7.02 -22.11
C ALA A 33 -11.89 6.12 -22.31
N LEU A 34 -13.05 6.72 -22.58
CA LEU A 34 -14.20 6.00 -23.11
C LEU A 34 -13.74 5.42 -24.44
N VAL A 35 -13.25 4.18 -24.41
CA VAL A 35 -12.97 3.38 -25.60
C VAL A 35 -14.33 3.10 -26.23
N HIS A 36 -14.79 4.04 -27.04
CA HIS A 36 -15.92 3.84 -27.94
C HIS A 36 -15.45 2.91 -29.06
N ASP A 37 -16.05 1.72 -29.09
CA ASP A 37 -15.97 0.73 -30.16
C ASP A 37 -14.57 0.28 -30.61
N LEU A 38 -13.76 -0.24 -29.67
CA LEU A 38 -12.80 -1.28 -30.06
C LEU A 38 -13.52 -2.64 -30.02
N PRO A 39 -13.44 -3.47 -31.07
CA PRO A 39 -14.04 -4.79 -31.05
C PRO A 39 -13.51 -5.54 -29.83
N GLU A 40 -14.42 -6.21 -29.12
CA GLU A 40 -14.16 -7.00 -27.92
C GLU A 40 -12.78 -7.69 -28.04
N TRP A 41 -11.81 -7.27 -27.23
CA TRP A 41 -10.48 -7.87 -27.23
C TRP A 41 -10.63 -9.32 -26.79
N ARG A 42 -10.84 -10.19 -27.76
CA ARG A 42 -10.56 -11.61 -27.67
C ARG A 42 -9.10 -11.70 -28.09
N PRO A 43 -8.16 -12.03 -27.19
CA PRO A 43 -6.76 -12.16 -27.57
C PRO A 43 -6.67 -13.29 -28.61
N THR A 44 -6.69 -12.91 -29.89
CA THR A 44 -6.79 -13.83 -31.03
C THR A 44 -5.50 -13.85 -31.83
N VAL A 45 -4.51 -13.04 -31.49
CA VAL A 45 -3.21 -13.10 -32.16
C VAL A 45 -2.12 -12.93 -31.11
N CYS A 46 -1.27 -13.94 -30.96
CA CYS A 46 0.07 -13.77 -30.43
C CYS A 46 0.88 -12.99 -31.47
N ASP A 47 0.57 -11.72 -31.67
CA ASP A 47 1.41 -10.86 -32.50
C ASP A 47 2.71 -10.61 -31.73
N ALA A 48 3.82 -10.82 -32.42
CA ALA A 48 5.16 -10.76 -31.85
C ALA A 48 5.38 -9.41 -31.17
N MET A 49 5.48 -9.44 -29.84
CA MET A 49 5.91 -8.30 -29.04
C MET A 49 7.34 -7.94 -29.46
N GLU A 50 7.60 -6.67 -29.78
CA GLU A 50 8.96 -6.18 -30.04
C GLU A 50 9.86 -6.57 -28.85
N PRO A 51 11.07 -7.09 -29.10
CA PRO A 51 11.88 -7.74 -28.08
C PRO A 51 12.34 -6.80 -26.95
N ASP A 52 12.18 -5.48 -27.11
CA ASP A 52 12.57 -4.46 -26.14
C ASP A 52 11.48 -4.19 -25.07
N ASP A 53 10.22 -4.58 -25.31
CA ASP A 53 9.10 -4.43 -24.36
C ASP A 53 8.83 -5.70 -23.52
N ALA A 54 9.71 -6.70 -23.62
CA ALA A 54 9.60 -7.91 -22.82
C ALA A 54 9.87 -7.62 -21.33
N LEU A 55 8.90 -7.95 -20.47
CA LEU A 55 9.12 -7.95 -19.02
C LEU A 55 10.36 -8.80 -18.70
N PRO A 56 11.24 -8.33 -17.80
CA PRO A 56 12.43 -9.10 -17.44
C PRO A 56 12.01 -10.47 -16.92
N SER A 57 12.67 -11.51 -17.45
CA SER A 57 12.45 -12.87 -16.99
C SER A 57 12.73 -12.96 -15.49
N ALA A 58 11.88 -13.69 -14.76
CA ALA A 58 12.12 -13.93 -13.35
C ALA A 58 13.51 -14.57 -13.19
N PRO A 59 14.35 -14.06 -12.27
CA PRO A 59 15.71 -14.57 -12.10
C PRO A 59 15.65 -16.07 -11.81
N GLY A 60 16.46 -16.83 -12.54
CA GLY A 60 16.56 -18.26 -12.38
C GLY A 60 16.96 -18.63 -10.94
N PRO A 61 16.64 -19.83 -10.45
CA PRO A 61 17.00 -20.24 -9.09
C PRO A 61 18.51 -20.16 -8.82
N ALA A 62 19.34 -20.29 -9.86
CA ALA A 62 20.80 -20.15 -9.79
C ALA A 62 21.28 -18.68 -9.74
N ASP A 63 20.48 -17.73 -10.24
CA ASP A 63 20.76 -16.28 -10.16
C ASP A 63 20.28 -15.67 -8.84
N ARG A 64 19.57 -16.44 -8.02
CA ARG A 64 19.17 -15.97 -6.69
C ARG A 64 20.41 -15.93 -5.80
N PRO A 65 20.70 -14.78 -5.17
CA PRO A 65 21.79 -14.71 -4.22
C PRO A 65 21.56 -15.76 -3.14
N SER A 66 22.51 -16.69 -3.00
CA SER A 66 22.55 -17.70 -1.94
C SER A 66 22.95 -17.06 -0.61
N ALA A 67 22.41 -15.88 -0.31
CA ALA A 67 22.74 -15.12 0.87
C ALA A 67 21.97 -15.70 2.06
N SER A 68 22.70 -16.29 2.99
CA SER A 68 22.21 -16.49 4.36
C SER A 68 21.88 -15.12 4.93
N LEU A 69 20.65 -14.93 5.42
CA LEU A 69 20.34 -13.75 6.23
C LEU A 69 21.29 -13.70 7.43
N ASP A 70 21.71 -12.50 7.82
CA ASP A 70 22.36 -12.32 9.10
C ASP A 70 21.41 -12.80 10.22
N PRO A 71 21.90 -13.51 11.25
CA PRO A 71 21.04 -13.97 12.35
C PRO A 71 20.28 -12.81 13.02
N SER A 72 20.84 -11.60 13.08
CA SER A 72 20.14 -10.42 13.60
C SER A 72 18.98 -10.00 12.69
N ASP A 73 19.18 -10.01 11.38
CA ASP A 73 18.13 -9.68 10.41
C ASP A 73 17.00 -10.71 10.45
N ARG A 74 17.34 -11.98 10.62
CA ARG A 74 16.35 -13.05 10.78
C ARG A 74 15.51 -12.82 12.04
N ARG A 75 16.15 -12.50 13.17
CA ARG A 75 15.46 -12.18 14.42
C ARG A 75 14.53 -10.97 14.27
N ARG A 76 14.99 -9.93 13.57
CA ARG A 76 14.19 -8.74 13.27
C ARG A 76 12.93 -9.11 12.50
N LEU A 77 13.07 -9.90 11.44
CA LEU A 77 11.94 -10.34 10.62
C LEU A 77 10.93 -11.17 11.43
N GLU A 78 11.41 -12.12 12.24
CA GLU A 78 10.56 -12.95 13.09
C GLU A 78 9.79 -12.12 14.14
N LEU A 79 10.41 -11.09 14.72
CA LEU A 79 9.76 -10.18 15.64
C LEU A 79 8.67 -9.33 14.96
N HIS A 80 9.00 -8.71 13.83
CA HIS A 80 8.05 -7.92 13.06
C HIS A 80 6.83 -8.75 12.64
N ALA A 81 7.05 -10.02 12.24
CA ALA A 81 5.98 -10.94 11.90
C ALA A 81 5.08 -11.24 13.11
N ALA A 82 5.66 -11.48 14.29
CA ALA A 82 4.89 -11.73 15.51
C ALA A 82 4.06 -10.52 15.93
N LEU A 83 4.63 -9.31 15.86
CA LEU A 83 3.91 -8.06 16.16
C LEU A 83 2.76 -7.81 15.19
N THR A 84 3.02 -7.97 13.89
CA THR A 84 1.99 -7.79 12.85
C THR A 84 0.87 -8.83 12.98
N ALA A 85 1.18 -10.07 13.34
CA ALA A 85 0.18 -11.13 13.53
C ALA A 85 -0.80 -10.83 14.67
N VAL A 86 -0.36 -10.09 15.69
CA VAL A 86 -1.24 -9.60 16.78
C VAL A 86 -1.85 -8.23 16.50
N GLY A 87 -1.64 -7.68 15.29
CA GLY A 87 -2.20 -6.39 14.86
C GLY A 87 -1.40 -5.16 15.33
N ILE A 88 -0.19 -5.34 15.86
CA ILE A 88 0.68 -4.24 16.26
C ILE A 88 1.64 -3.92 15.12
N ALA A 89 1.39 -2.84 14.39
CA ALA A 89 2.31 -2.33 13.38
C ALA A 89 3.45 -1.54 14.07
N PRO A 90 4.73 -1.96 13.93
CA PRO A 90 5.83 -1.25 14.55
C PRO A 90 5.99 0.15 13.93
N ALA A 91 6.05 1.19 14.77
CA ALA A 91 6.25 2.55 14.30
C ALA A 91 7.72 2.76 13.89
N PRO A 92 8.02 3.75 13.04
CA PRO A 92 9.41 4.08 12.68
C PRO A 92 10.29 4.40 13.90
N GLY A 93 9.69 4.92 14.98
CA GLY A 93 10.39 5.21 16.24
C GLY A 93 10.77 3.97 17.05
N ASP A 94 10.18 2.81 16.76
CA ASP A 94 10.45 1.57 17.50
C ASP A 94 11.62 0.77 16.91
N LEU A 95 12.14 1.20 15.76
CA LEU A 95 13.16 0.45 15.01
C LEU A 95 14.47 0.29 15.78
N ASP A 96 14.90 1.31 16.53
CA ASP A 96 16.11 1.23 17.36
C ASP A 96 15.93 0.28 18.53
N ALA A 97 14.77 0.33 19.20
CA ALA A 97 14.44 -0.61 20.28
C ALA A 97 14.38 -2.05 19.76
N ILE A 98 13.79 -2.27 18.59
CA ILE A 98 13.75 -3.57 17.91
C ILE A 98 15.17 -4.06 17.58
N ALA A 99 16.04 -3.18 17.09
CA ALA A 99 17.42 -3.52 16.79
C ALA A 99 18.19 -3.96 18.04
N ASP A 100 18.02 -3.25 19.15
CA ASP A 100 18.65 -3.61 20.43
C ASP A 100 18.12 -4.94 20.99
N LEU A 101 16.81 -5.19 20.89
CA LEU A 101 16.23 -6.49 21.24
C LEU A 101 16.80 -7.62 20.39
N CYS A 102 17.05 -7.38 19.10
CA CYS A 102 17.64 -8.37 18.19
C CYS A 102 19.13 -8.65 18.48
N ARG A 103 19.83 -7.80 19.25
CA ARG A 103 21.21 -8.07 19.69
C ARG A 103 21.27 -9.02 20.89
N LEU A 104 20.20 -9.11 21.70
CA LEU A 104 20.15 -9.92 22.92
C LEU A 104 20.09 -11.45 22.68
N GLY A 105 19.92 -11.89 21.43
CA GLY A 105 20.00 -13.29 21.02
C GLY A 105 18.66 -14.04 20.94
N ASP A 106 18.72 -15.30 20.49
CA ASP A 106 17.55 -16.08 20.08
C ASP A 106 16.64 -16.48 21.24
N SER A 107 17.20 -16.77 22.43
CA SER A 107 16.43 -17.14 23.62
C SER A 107 15.49 -16.01 24.06
N THR A 108 15.99 -14.78 24.04
CA THR A 108 15.23 -13.56 24.34
C THR A 108 14.09 -13.37 23.34
N LEU A 109 14.37 -13.58 22.05
CA LEU A 109 13.36 -13.47 21.00
C LEU A 109 12.24 -14.50 21.16
N VAL A 110 12.57 -15.75 21.48
CA VAL A 110 11.59 -16.83 21.71
C VAL A 110 10.69 -16.50 22.89
N ALA A 111 11.26 -16.01 24.00
CA ALA A 111 10.49 -15.59 25.17
C ALA A 111 9.53 -14.44 24.81
N LEU A 112 10.03 -13.43 24.09
CA LEU A 112 9.22 -12.27 23.69
C LEU A 112 8.06 -12.68 22.77
N ARG A 113 8.32 -13.54 21.78
CA ARG A 113 7.27 -14.09 20.89
C ARG A 113 6.22 -14.86 21.67
N ARG A 114 6.64 -15.65 22.66
CA ARG A 114 5.70 -16.35 23.56
C ARG A 114 4.82 -15.34 24.29
N TRP A 115 5.39 -14.30 24.89
CA TRP A 115 4.62 -13.29 25.60
C TRP A 115 3.64 -12.54 24.69
N ILE A 116 4.08 -12.09 23.53
CA ILE A 116 3.24 -11.40 22.54
C ILE A 116 2.06 -12.30 22.13
N GLY A 117 2.30 -13.59 21.88
CA GLY A 117 1.24 -14.53 21.54
C GLY A 117 0.28 -14.88 22.67
N HIS A 118 0.62 -14.60 23.93
CA HIS A 118 -0.28 -14.79 25.08
C HIS A 118 -1.02 -13.50 25.47
N ALA A 119 -0.64 -12.34 24.92
CA ALA A 119 -1.20 -11.04 25.26
C ALA A 119 -2.49 -10.69 24.47
N VAL A 120 -2.88 -11.56 23.53
CA VAL A 120 -4.10 -11.44 22.70
C VAL A 120 -5.19 -12.34 23.23
#